data_AF-A0A7W0SPY0-F1
#
_entry.id   AF-A0A7W0SPY0-F1
#
_cell.length_a   1.000
_cell.length_b   1.000
_cell.length_c   1.000
_cell.angle_alpha   90.00
_cell.angle_beta   90.00
_cell.angle_gamma   90.00
#
_symmetry.space_group_name_H-M   'P 1'
#
loop_
_entity.id
_entity.type
_entity.pdbx_description
1 polymer ?
#
loop_
_entity_poly.entity_id
_entity_poly.type
_entity_poly.pdbx_seq_one_letter_code
_entity_poly.pdbx_strand_id
1 'polypeptide(L)'
;MEALVTETSPEISMATTEEDIVRSRQIRASFASILETARMEAVEGPLREQFLSALQELTDAEQDSKELRSAKRDLLFERIHESLELPFPVGALPAEGEPQVKDSVTRQFVKRASEAVYKSLVRKKIAIDKRRPDGRSADEVRPIECEVGVSPRTHGSGLFTRGQTQILSLLTLGTAKEGQKIDDLSREQQRRFMHHYNFPPYSVGETGFMRGPKRRDIGHGALAQRALEAVIPTVEEFPYTVRLVSETLESNGSSSMGSVCGSSLALMDAGVPIKAPVSGIAMGLVKEDDDYVILTDIQGAEDDLGDMDFKVAGTTEGITALQMDIKITGVTQEIMRSALAQAKVAREFILEKMLAVLPESRTALADHAPRISSVKIDPEKIGMVIGKGGETIRALEADYDVQIDIEEDGTILIYATEGTKAEA
;
A
#
# COMPACT_ATOMS: atom_id res chain seq x y z
N MET A 1 25.35 34.55 1.12
CA MET A 1 23.96 34.37 1.58
C MET A 1 23.64 35.33 2.73
N GLU A 2 24.34 35.27 3.87
CA GLU A 2 24.03 36.13 5.02
C GLU A 2 24.07 37.64 4.69
N ALA A 3 25.07 38.10 3.94
CA ALA A 3 25.13 39.49 3.49
C ALA A 3 23.90 39.90 2.66
N LEU A 4 23.48 39.06 1.69
CA LEU A 4 22.30 39.31 0.85
C LEU A 4 21.00 39.28 1.66
N VAL A 5 20.88 38.34 2.61
CA VAL A 5 19.73 38.25 3.52
C VAL A 5 19.64 39.52 4.37
N THR A 6 20.77 40.01 4.89
CA THR A 6 20.82 41.24 5.69
C THR A 6 20.49 42.49 4.84
N GLU A 7 20.89 42.51 3.57
CA GLU A 7 20.61 43.61 2.64
C GLU A 7 19.14 43.67 2.19
N THR A 8 18.49 42.52 2.01
CA THR A 8 17.11 42.44 1.48
C THR A 8 16.02 42.25 2.53
N SER A 9 16.37 41.81 3.73
CA SER A 9 15.38 41.65 4.81
C SER A 9 15.05 42.98 5.46
N PRO A 10 13.80 43.18 5.95
CA PRO A 10 13.47 44.32 6.78
C PRO A 10 14.37 44.36 8.03
N GLU A 11 14.81 45.57 8.41
CA GLU A 11 15.65 45.76 9.59
C GLU A 11 14.83 45.48 10.86
N ILE A 12 15.31 44.57 11.71
CA ILE A 12 14.60 44.19 12.94
C ILE A 12 14.89 45.25 14.01
N SER A 13 13.86 45.97 14.44
CA SER A 13 13.88 47.01 15.45
C SER A 13 12.64 46.94 16.34
N MET A 14 12.54 47.83 17.34
CA MET A 14 11.35 47.93 18.20
C MET A 14 10.08 48.36 17.43
N ALA A 15 10.21 48.77 16.16
CA ALA A 15 9.09 49.12 15.29
C ALA A 15 8.69 48.00 14.30
N THR A 16 9.34 46.84 14.36
CA THR A 16 9.08 45.71 13.44
C THR A 16 7.71 45.10 13.66
N THR A 17 6.97 44.91 12.57
CA THR A 17 5.63 44.29 12.58
C THR A 17 5.70 42.77 12.40
N GLU A 18 4.59 42.07 12.64
CA GLU A 18 4.48 40.63 12.34
C GLU A 18 4.70 40.33 10.85
N GLU A 19 4.21 41.21 9.96
CA GLU A 19 4.42 41.10 8.52
C GLU A 19 5.89 41.18 8.14
N ASP A 20 6.66 42.06 8.78
CA ASP A 20 8.11 42.18 8.55
C ASP A 20 8.87 40.90 8.96
N ILE A 21 8.45 40.26 10.06
CA ILE A 21 9.01 38.98 10.52
C ILE A 21 8.69 37.87 9.52
N VAL A 22 7.43 37.79 9.07
CA VAL A 22 7.01 36.81 8.06
C VAL A 22 7.79 37.01 6.77
N ARG A 23 7.94 38.25 6.30
CA ARG A 23 8.70 38.58 5.09
C ARG A 23 10.18 38.23 5.21
N SER A 24 10.82 38.53 6.35
CA SER A 24 12.22 38.15 6.62
C SER A 24 12.41 36.63 6.58
N ARG A 25 11.47 35.87 7.17
CA ARG A 25 11.47 34.39 7.09
C ARG A 25 11.31 33.89 5.66
N GLN A 26 10.39 34.46 4.89
CA GLN A 26 10.19 34.11 3.49
C GLN A 26 11.44 34.39 2.65
N ILE A 27 12.09 35.54 2.82
CA ILE A 27 13.33 35.90 2.12
C ILE A 27 14.44 34.90 2.45
N ARG A 28 14.64 34.58 3.74
CA ARG A 28 15.62 33.57 4.15
C ARG A 28 15.35 32.20 3.54
N ALA A 29 14.09 31.77 3.55
CA ALA A 29 13.67 30.48 2.96
C ALA A 29 13.92 30.47 1.44
N SER A 30 13.59 31.54 0.73
CA SER A 30 13.84 31.67 -0.72
C SER A 30 15.32 31.63 -1.04
N PHE A 31 16.16 32.41 -0.34
CA PHE A 31 17.61 32.35 -0.54
C PHE A 31 18.22 30.99 -0.18
N ALA A 32 17.70 30.31 0.84
CA ALA A 32 18.13 28.96 1.17
C ALA A 32 17.83 27.98 0.03
N SER A 33 16.62 28.04 -0.54
CA SER A 33 16.21 27.22 -1.69
C SER A 33 17.05 27.49 -2.95
N ILE A 34 17.33 28.76 -3.25
CA ILE A 34 18.19 29.15 -4.38
C ILE A 34 19.62 28.63 -4.16
N LEU A 35 20.17 28.80 -2.95
CA LEU A 35 21.52 28.32 -2.63
C LEU A 35 21.60 26.79 -2.72
N GLU A 36 20.57 26.09 -2.26
CA GLU A 36 20.47 24.64 -2.36
C GLU A 36 20.46 24.17 -3.82
N THR A 37 19.69 24.84 -4.67
CA THR A 37 19.64 24.56 -6.12
C THR A 37 21.00 24.80 -6.77
N ALA A 38 21.62 25.96 -6.51
CA ALA A 38 22.94 26.29 -7.06
C ALA A 38 24.03 25.30 -6.60
N ARG A 39 23.97 24.82 -5.34
CA ARG A 39 24.89 23.78 -4.84
C ARG A 39 24.67 22.44 -5.51
N MET A 40 23.41 22.05 -5.76
CA MET A 40 23.10 20.84 -6.52
C MET A 40 23.66 20.91 -7.93
N GLU A 41 23.41 22.00 -8.67
CA GLU A 41 23.91 22.21 -10.03
C GLU A 41 25.45 22.20 -10.10
N ALA A 42 26.10 22.86 -9.14
CA ALA A 42 27.56 22.91 -9.07
C ALA A 42 28.21 21.52 -8.86
N VAL A 43 27.50 20.58 -8.25
CA VAL A 43 27.95 19.20 -8.05
C VAL A 43 27.54 18.29 -9.22
N GLU A 44 26.34 18.50 -9.75
CA GLU A 44 25.77 17.63 -10.79
C GLU A 44 26.55 17.69 -12.11
N GLY A 45 27.00 18.88 -12.53
CA GLY A 45 27.82 19.04 -13.74
C GLY A 45 29.09 18.17 -13.72
N PRO A 46 30.01 18.39 -12.75
CA PRO A 46 31.21 17.58 -12.61
C PRO A 46 30.93 16.08 -12.42
N LEU A 47 29.86 15.74 -11.68
CA LEU A 47 29.44 14.36 -11.49
C LEU A 47 29.08 13.68 -12.82
N ARG A 48 28.32 14.36 -13.69
CA ARG A 48 27.98 13.85 -15.01
C ARG A 48 29.22 13.74 -15.89
N GLU A 49 30.15 14.68 -15.84
CA GLU A 49 31.38 14.60 -16.63
C GLU A 49 32.27 13.41 -16.23
N GLN A 50 32.37 13.12 -14.92
CA GLN A 50 33.32 12.12 -14.41
C GLN A 50 32.72 10.72 -14.23
N PHE A 51 31.42 10.60 -13.92
CA PHE A 51 30.80 9.33 -13.49
C PHE A 51 29.56 8.91 -14.28
N LEU A 52 29.16 9.63 -15.34
CA LEU A 52 27.96 9.28 -16.11
C LEU A 52 28.00 7.85 -16.67
N SER A 53 29.12 7.43 -17.26
CA SER A 53 29.27 6.06 -17.78
C SER A 53 29.08 5.00 -16.69
N ALA A 54 29.66 5.21 -15.52
CA ALA A 54 29.53 4.28 -14.40
C ALA A 54 28.11 4.24 -13.83
N LEU A 55 27.43 5.39 -13.78
CA LEU A 55 26.03 5.45 -13.38
C LEU A 55 25.11 4.78 -14.41
N GLN A 56 25.43 4.88 -15.71
CA GLN A 56 24.72 4.17 -16.78
C GLN A 56 24.90 2.66 -16.66
N GLU A 57 26.13 2.17 -16.46
CA GLU A 57 26.40 0.75 -16.20
C GLU A 57 25.64 0.24 -14.97
N LEU A 58 25.52 1.06 -13.91
CA LEU A 58 24.71 0.70 -12.74
C LEU A 58 23.23 0.52 -13.11
N THR A 59 22.68 1.31 -14.05
CA THR A 59 21.30 1.11 -14.51
C THR A 59 21.12 -0.18 -15.32
N ASP A 60 22.17 -0.71 -15.94
CA ASP A 60 22.15 -2.02 -16.63
C ASP A 60 22.22 -3.17 -15.62
N ALA A 61 22.91 -2.97 -14.49
CA ALA A 61 22.97 -3.90 -13.38
C ALA A 61 21.65 -4.02 -12.57
N GLU A 62 20.59 -3.29 -12.94
CA GLU A 62 19.26 -3.42 -12.30
C GLU A 62 18.62 -4.81 -12.48
N GLN A 63 19.13 -5.60 -13.43
CA GLN A 63 18.71 -7.00 -13.64
C GLN A 63 19.34 -7.98 -12.65
N ASP A 64 20.32 -7.53 -11.86
CA ASP A 64 20.98 -8.37 -10.86
C ASP A 64 20.07 -8.65 -9.65
N SER A 65 20.47 -9.60 -8.78
CA SER A 65 19.80 -9.80 -7.50
C SER A 65 19.80 -8.52 -6.65
N LYS A 66 18.80 -8.37 -5.77
CA LYS A 66 18.65 -7.19 -4.89
C LYS A 66 19.94 -6.90 -4.11
N GLU A 67 20.60 -7.94 -3.61
CA GLU A 67 21.84 -7.87 -2.84
C GLU A 67 23.01 -7.37 -3.70
N LEU A 68 23.17 -7.95 -4.90
CA LEU A 68 24.25 -7.59 -5.80
C LEU A 68 24.08 -6.16 -6.32
N ARG A 69 22.85 -5.76 -6.65
CA ARG A 69 22.52 -4.39 -7.03
C ARG A 69 22.83 -3.41 -5.90
N SER A 70 22.41 -3.71 -4.66
CA SER A 70 22.70 -2.85 -3.50
C SER A 70 24.20 -2.70 -3.31
N ALA A 71 24.95 -3.79 -3.33
CA ALA A 71 26.40 -3.76 -3.19
C ALA A 71 27.09 -2.96 -4.30
N LYS A 72 26.69 -3.14 -5.56
CA LYS A 72 27.23 -2.38 -6.71
C LYS A 72 26.95 -0.89 -6.58
N ARG A 73 25.73 -0.54 -6.16
CA ARG A 73 25.34 0.85 -5.91
C ARG A 73 26.17 1.46 -4.80
N ASP A 74 26.28 0.79 -3.66
CA ASP A 74 27.00 1.30 -2.49
C ASP A 74 28.49 1.50 -2.82
N LEU A 75 29.10 0.54 -3.51
CA LEU A 75 30.50 0.66 -3.98
C LEU A 75 30.68 1.83 -4.96
N LEU A 76 29.76 2.02 -5.90
CA LEU A 76 29.84 3.15 -6.84
C LEU A 76 29.68 4.48 -6.11
N PHE A 77 28.74 4.57 -5.17
CA PHE A 77 28.45 5.79 -4.44
C PHE A 77 29.60 6.18 -3.52
N GLU A 78 30.21 5.22 -2.82
CA GLU A 78 31.44 5.45 -2.07
C GLU A 78 32.59 5.91 -2.98
N ARG A 79 32.75 5.28 -4.15
CA ARG A 79 33.75 5.72 -5.14
C ARG A 79 33.50 7.17 -5.61
N ILE A 80 32.25 7.53 -5.87
CA ILE A 80 31.89 8.91 -6.23
C ILE A 80 32.21 9.86 -5.07
N HIS A 81 31.88 9.48 -3.83
CA HIS A 81 32.17 10.29 -2.65
C HIS A 81 33.66 10.57 -2.49
N GLU A 82 34.51 9.58 -2.68
CA GLU A 82 35.96 9.72 -2.53
C GLU A 82 36.57 10.45 -3.72
N SER A 83 36.28 10.02 -4.94
CA SER A 83 37.03 10.40 -6.14
C SER A 83 36.46 11.57 -6.94
N LEU A 84 35.22 12.03 -6.66
CA LEU A 84 34.65 13.17 -7.40
C LEU A 84 35.45 14.45 -7.15
N GLU A 85 36.01 15.00 -8.21
CA GLU A 85 36.69 16.29 -8.19
C GLU A 85 35.68 17.42 -8.44
N LEU A 86 35.65 18.41 -7.55
CA LEU A 86 34.75 19.55 -7.64
C LEU A 86 35.55 20.83 -7.94
N PRO A 87 35.05 21.74 -8.79
CA PRO A 87 35.77 22.94 -9.22
C PRO A 87 35.84 24.03 -8.14
N PHE A 88 35.49 23.70 -6.89
CA PHE A 88 35.45 24.60 -5.75
C PHE A 88 35.98 23.90 -4.50
N PRO A 89 36.42 24.66 -3.48
CA PRO A 89 36.91 24.08 -2.23
C PRO A 89 35.81 23.30 -1.52
N VAL A 90 36.09 22.05 -1.17
CA VAL A 90 35.12 21.10 -0.59
C VAL A 90 35.31 20.87 0.91
N GLY A 91 36.17 21.66 1.55
CA GLY A 91 36.56 21.48 2.95
C GLY A 91 37.75 22.36 3.31
N ALA A 92 38.39 22.08 4.45
CA ALA A 92 39.62 22.76 4.84
C ALA A 92 40.71 22.53 3.77
N LEU A 93 41.59 23.53 3.61
CA LEU A 93 42.76 23.39 2.76
C LEU A 93 43.64 22.25 3.33
N PRO A 94 43.97 21.22 2.54
CA PRO A 94 44.81 20.14 3.01
C PRO A 94 46.24 20.62 3.28
N ALA A 95 46.97 19.91 4.15
CA ALA A 95 48.42 20.08 4.26
C ALA A 95 49.10 19.64 2.95
N GLU A 96 50.31 20.15 2.66
CA GLU A 96 51.05 19.78 1.44
C GLU A 96 51.17 18.25 1.29
N GLY A 97 50.59 17.71 0.21
CA GLY A 97 50.62 16.28 -0.12
C GLY A 97 49.44 15.45 0.39
N GLU A 98 48.50 16.03 1.15
CA GLU A 98 47.30 15.32 1.61
C GLU A 98 46.11 15.52 0.65
N PRO A 99 45.27 14.47 0.44
CA PRO A 99 44.07 14.60 -0.37
C PRO A 99 43.04 15.52 0.31
N GLN A 100 42.35 16.34 -0.49
CA GLN A 100 41.33 17.24 0.02
C GLN A 100 40.12 16.45 0.53
N VAL A 101 39.81 16.59 1.82
CA VAL A 101 38.67 15.89 2.44
C VAL A 101 37.40 16.71 2.29
N LYS A 102 36.36 16.11 1.68
CA LYS A 102 35.03 16.71 1.56
C LYS A 102 34.38 16.86 2.94
N ASP A 103 33.88 18.05 3.25
CA ASP A 103 33.08 18.35 4.45
C ASP A 103 31.71 17.64 4.43
N SER A 104 31.02 17.63 5.57
CA SER A 104 29.74 16.91 5.72
C SER A 104 28.63 17.43 4.80
N VAL A 105 28.60 18.74 4.55
CA VAL A 105 27.61 19.38 3.67
C VAL A 105 27.89 18.99 2.24
N THR A 106 29.15 19.12 1.79
CA THR A 106 29.55 18.74 0.44
C THR A 106 29.26 17.26 0.18
N ARG A 107 29.59 16.37 1.13
CA ARG A 107 29.23 14.93 1.03
C ARG A 107 27.73 14.74 0.86
N GLN A 108 26.89 15.44 1.62
CA GLN A 108 25.43 15.34 1.47
C GLN A 108 24.95 15.74 0.06
N PHE A 109 25.51 16.82 -0.51
CA PHE A 109 25.18 17.25 -1.87
C PHE A 109 25.67 16.25 -2.94
N VAL A 110 26.86 15.69 -2.79
CA VAL A 110 27.37 14.62 -3.68
C VAL A 110 26.46 13.40 -3.67
N LYS A 111 26.00 12.97 -2.49
CA LYS A 111 25.05 11.84 -2.38
C LYS A 111 23.75 12.15 -3.12
N ARG A 112 23.14 13.30 -2.82
CA ARG A 112 21.87 13.72 -3.42
C ARG A 112 21.97 13.89 -4.94
N ALA A 113 23.06 14.47 -5.42
CA ALA A 113 23.31 14.62 -6.86
C ALA A 113 23.48 13.24 -7.53
N SER A 114 24.18 12.31 -6.89
CA SER A 114 24.32 10.93 -7.39
C SER A 114 22.97 10.22 -7.50
N GLU A 115 22.13 10.34 -6.48
CA GLU A 115 20.76 9.80 -6.49
C GLU A 115 19.90 10.45 -7.57
N ALA A 116 19.99 11.77 -7.75
CA ALA A 116 19.23 12.51 -8.75
C ALA A 116 19.63 12.14 -10.19
N VAL A 117 20.94 12.09 -10.48
CA VAL A 117 21.44 11.67 -11.80
C VAL A 117 21.06 10.22 -12.07
N TYR A 118 21.24 9.32 -11.10
CA TYR A 118 20.83 7.92 -11.23
C TYR A 118 19.34 7.79 -11.55
N LYS A 119 18.48 8.46 -10.77
CA LYS A 119 17.03 8.50 -10.97
C LYS A 119 16.66 9.01 -12.37
N SER A 120 17.31 10.07 -12.84
CA SER A 120 17.10 10.61 -14.19
C SER A 120 17.48 9.61 -15.29
N LEU A 121 18.58 8.87 -15.11
CA LEU A 121 19.00 7.86 -16.08
C LEU A 121 18.03 6.69 -16.16
N VAL A 122 17.59 6.16 -15.01
CA VAL A 122 16.62 5.06 -14.98
C VAL A 122 15.29 5.51 -15.60
N ARG A 123 14.82 6.72 -15.30
CA ARG A 123 13.61 7.28 -15.91
C ARG A 123 13.71 7.40 -17.43
N LYS A 124 14.82 7.92 -17.95
CA LYS A 124 15.06 7.99 -19.41
C LYS A 124 15.05 6.62 -20.06
N LYS A 125 15.69 5.62 -19.43
CA LYS A 125 15.70 4.24 -19.92
C LYS A 125 14.30 3.62 -19.96
N ILE A 126 13.47 3.92 -18.96
CA ILE A 126 12.07 3.45 -18.92
C ILE A 126 11.21 4.20 -19.95
N ALA A 127 11.25 5.53 -19.96
CA ALA A 127 10.37 6.35 -20.78
C ALA A 127 10.75 6.37 -22.27
N ILE A 128 12.04 6.35 -22.60
CA ILE A 128 12.54 6.46 -23.98
C ILE A 128 12.87 5.07 -24.52
N ASP A 129 13.77 4.33 -23.85
CA ASP A 129 14.21 3.01 -24.33
C ASP A 129 13.17 1.89 -24.10
N LYS A 130 12.08 2.20 -23.37
CA LYS A 130 11.00 1.28 -23.00
C LYS A 130 11.50 0.02 -22.29
N ARG A 131 12.59 0.15 -21.52
CA ARG A 131 13.22 -0.96 -20.78
C ARG A 131 13.03 -0.78 -19.28
N ARG A 132 12.41 -1.77 -18.65
CA ARG A 132 12.24 -1.81 -17.19
C ARG A 132 13.54 -2.27 -16.50
N PRO A 133 13.76 -1.85 -15.24
CA PRO A 133 14.93 -2.28 -14.45
C PRO A 133 15.06 -3.81 -14.36
N ASP A 134 13.93 -4.51 -14.23
CA ASP A 134 13.86 -5.97 -14.09
C ASP A 134 13.77 -6.75 -15.42
N GLY A 135 13.83 -6.06 -16.57
CA GLY A 135 13.78 -6.66 -17.90
C GLY A 135 12.38 -7.05 -18.40
N ARG A 136 11.31 -6.84 -17.63
CA ARG A 136 9.93 -7.10 -18.09
C ARG A 136 9.49 -6.13 -19.19
N SER A 137 8.47 -6.53 -19.94
CA SER A 137 7.74 -5.57 -20.78
C SER A 137 6.88 -4.62 -19.92
N ALA A 138 6.43 -3.52 -20.52
CA ALA A 138 5.61 -2.52 -19.85
C ALA A 138 4.25 -3.06 -19.40
N ASP A 139 3.71 -4.06 -20.08
CA ASP A 139 2.40 -4.66 -19.84
C ASP A 139 2.44 -5.96 -19.01
N GLU A 140 3.64 -6.49 -18.74
CA GLU A 140 3.82 -7.79 -18.08
C GLU A 140 3.60 -7.74 -16.55
N VAL A 141 2.78 -8.66 -16.07
CA VAL A 141 2.56 -8.96 -14.64
C VAL A 141 3.56 -10.02 -14.20
N ARG A 142 4.14 -9.88 -13.01
CA ARG A 142 5.07 -10.88 -12.44
C ARG A 142 4.39 -12.24 -12.22
N PRO A 143 5.17 -13.34 -12.08
CA PRO A 143 4.62 -14.65 -11.73
C PRO A 143 3.71 -14.59 -10.51
N ILE A 144 2.60 -15.32 -10.57
CA ILE A 144 1.57 -15.35 -9.52
C ILE A 144 1.42 -16.78 -9.02
N GLU A 145 1.44 -16.93 -7.69
CA GLU A 145 1.12 -18.15 -6.98
C GLU A 145 0.04 -17.85 -5.95
N CYS A 146 -0.95 -18.73 -5.86
CA CYS A 146 -2.09 -18.58 -4.97
C CYS A 146 -2.28 -19.89 -4.20
N GLU A 147 -2.56 -19.80 -2.91
CA GLU A 147 -2.95 -20.93 -2.06
C GLU A 147 -4.13 -20.53 -1.16
N VAL A 148 -4.97 -21.50 -0.81
CA VAL A 148 -6.12 -21.33 0.10
C VAL A 148 -6.08 -22.41 1.18
N GLY A 149 -6.75 -22.19 2.32
CA GLY A 149 -6.71 -23.15 3.43
C GLY A 149 -5.33 -23.31 4.08
N VAL A 150 -4.45 -22.31 3.95
CA VAL A 150 -3.06 -22.31 4.45
C VAL A 150 -3.01 -22.38 5.98
N SER A 151 -3.98 -21.76 6.67
CA SER A 151 -4.05 -21.78 8.12
C SER A 151 -5.13 -22.75 8.62
N PRO A 152 -4.78 -23.75 9.45
CA PRO A 152 -5.68 -24.84 9.84
C PRO A 152 -6.81 -24.42 10.77
N ARG A 153 -6.74 -23.21 11.36
CA ARG A 153 -7.68 -22.74 12.40
C ARG A 153 -8.41 -21.45 12.06
N THR A 154 -8.18 -20.87 10.89
CA THR A 154 -8.89 -19.66 10.43
C THR A 154 -10.12 -20.03 9.65
N HIS A 155 -11.18 -19.22 9.67
CA HIS A 155 -12.43 -19.56 8.98
C HIS A 155 -12.24 -19.58 7.46
N GLY A 156 -11.33 -18.75 6.95
CA GLY A 156 -10.74 -18.90 5.62
C GLY A 156 -9.37 -18.28 5.57
N SER A 157 -8.58 -18.67 4.58
CA SER A 157 -7.26 -18.11 4.36
C SER A 157 -6.89 -18.08 2.88
N GLY A 158 -6.11 -17.07 2.50
CA GLY A 158 -5.58 -16.93 1.14
C GLY A 158 -4.15 -16.41 1.20
N LEU A 159 -3.22 -17.18 0.66
CA LEU A 159 -1.84 -16.75 0.45
C LEU A 159 -1.70 -16.36 -1.03
N PHE A 160 -1.41 -15.09 -1.27
CA PHE A 160 -1.23 -14.55 -2.60
C PHE A 160 0.19 -14.03 -2.77
N THR A 161 0.94 -14.62 -3.70
CA THR A 161 2.29 -14.22 -4.06
C THR A 161 2.28 -13.71 -5.50
N ARG A 162 2.82 -12.50 -5.72
CA ARG A 162 3.06 -11.95 -7.06
C ARG A 162 4.46 -11.37 -7.11
N GLY A 163 5.35 -12.04 -7.83
CA GLY A 163 6.78 -11.74 -7.80
C GLY A 163 7.31 -11.79 -6.37
N GLN A 164 7.81 -10.65 -5.87
CA GLN A 164 8.35 -10.49 -4.51
C GLN A 164 7.39 -9.70 -3.59
N THR A 165 6.09 -9.83 -3.83
CA THR A 165 5.04 -9.31 -2.96
C THR A 165 4.14 -10.46 -2.55
N GLN A 166 4.15 -10.80 -1.26
CA GLN A 166 3.42 -11.93 -0.70
C GLN A 166 2.54 -11.46 0.46
N ILE A 167 1.26 -11.80 0.40
CA ILE A 167 0.26 -11.45 1.41
C ILE A 167 -0.43 -12.71 1.90
N LEU A 168 -0.44 -12.90 3.22
CA LEU A 168 -1.29 -13.89 3.90
C LEU A 168 -2.53 -13.19 4.44
N SER A 169 -3.68 -13.45 3.83
CA SER A 169 -4.97 -12.96 4.28
C SER A 169 -5.68 -14.02 5.11
N LEU A 170 -6.11 -13.65 6.31
CA LEU A 170 -6.82 -14.50 7.26
C LEU A 170 -8.21 -13.92 7.50
N LEU A 171 -9.23 -14.77 7.40
CA LEU A 171 -10.61 -14.39 7.62
C LEU A 171 -11.12 -14.99 8.93
N THR A 172 -11.80 -14.14 9.70
CA THR A 172 -12.59 -14.52 10.87
C THR A 172 -14.03 -14.05 10.69
N LEU A 173 -14.96 -14.94 10.98
CA LEU A 173 -16.40 -14.69 11.03
C LEU A 173 -16.80 -14.55 12.48
N GLY A 174 -17.62 -13.54 12.75
CA GLY A 174 -18.20 -13.28 14.06
C GLY A 174 -19.71 -13.16 13.99
N THR A 175 -20.36 -13.04 15.14
CA THR A 175 -21.81 -12.83 15.23
C THR A 175 -22.17 -11.40 14.80
N ALA A 176 -23.46 -11.12 14.54
CA ALA A 176 -23.90 -9.78 14.14
C ALA A 176 -23.55 -8.68 15.18
N LYS A 177 -23.45 -9.04 16.48
CA LYS A 177 -23.12 -8.09 17.56
C LYS A 177 -21.63 -7.73 17.62
N GLU A 178 -20.77 -8.46 16.93
CA GLU A 178 -19.32 -8.25 16.91
C GLU A 178 -18.84 -7.22 15.88
N GLY A 179 -19.78 -6.53 15.21
CA GLY A 179 -19.43 -5.40 14.34
C GLY A 179 -18.71 -4.29 15.11
N GLN A 180 -17.72 -3.66 14.47
CA GLN A 180 -16.93 -2.58 15.07
C GLN A 180 -17.81 -1.36 15.33
N LYS A 181 -17.92 -0.94 16.59
CA LYS A 181 -18.56 0.34 16.94
C LYS A 181 -17.67 1.50 16.52
N ILE A 182 -18.27 2.48 15.87
CA ILE A 182 -17.59 3.69 15.40
C ILE A 182 -18.19 4.88 16.15
N ASP A 183 -17.31 5.63 16.81
CA ASP A 183 -17.65 6.86 17.53
C ASP A 183 -16.87 8.00 16.89
N ASP A 184 -17.41 8.51 15.78
CA ASP A 184 -16.87 9.67 15.05
C ASP A 184 -18.01 10.58 14.56
N LEU A 185 -17.67 11.57 13.72
CA LEU A 185 -18.65 12.52 13.17
C LEU A 185 -19.48 11.94 12.01
N SER A 186 -19.24 10.70 11.60
CA SER A 186 -19.95 10.06 10.51
C SER A 186 -21.33 9.55 10.96
N ARG A 187 -22.13 9.09 10.00
CA ARG A 187 -23.41 8.42 10.29
C ARG A 187 -23.25 6.91 10.53
N GLU A 188 -22.07 6.37 10.26
CA GLU A 188 -21.78 4.96 10.44
C GLU A 188 -21.54 4.70 11.93
N GLN A 189 -22.49 4.05 12.61
CA GLN A 189 -22.36 3.74 14.04
C GLN A 189 -21.71 2.38 14.28
N GLN A 190 -21.84 1.47 13.30
CA GLN A 190 -21.32 0.11 13.39
C GLN A 190 -20.89 -0.37 12.02
N ARG A 191 -19.75 -1.06 11.97
CA ARG A 191 -19.15 -1.63 10.77
C ARG A 191 -19.12 -3.15 10.85
N ARG A 192 -19.83 -3.80 9.93
CA ARG A 192 -19.91 -5.27 9.81
C ARG A 192 -18.72 -5.88 9.08
N PHE A 193 -18.18 -5.18 8.08
CA PHE A 193 -17.04 -5.64 7.30
C PHE A 193 -15.79 -4.86 7.65
N MET A 194 -14.78 -5.54 8.17
CA MET A 194 -13.52 -4.94 8.59
C MET A 194 -12.37 -5.54 7.80
N HIS A 195 -11.49 -4.67 7.28
CA HIS A 195 -10.22 -5.09 6.70
C HIS A 195 -9.07 -4.41 7.44
N HIS A 196 -8.23 -5.22 8.06
CA HIS A 196 -6.99 -4.78 8.68
C HIS A 196 -5.81 -5.21 7.82
N TYR A 197 -4.81 -4.34 7.76
CA TYR A 197 -3.62 -4.53 6.97
C TYR A 197 -2.41 -4.26 7.84
N ASN A 198 -1.46 -5.20 7.84
CA ASN A 198 -0.24 -5.14 8.62
C ASN A 198 0.97 -5.17 7.68
N PHE A 199 1.93 -4.29 7.96
CA PHE A 199 3.17 -4.16 7.19
C PHE A 199 4.39 -4.28 8.12
N PRO A 200 4.76 -5.51 8.51
CA PRO A 200 5.90 -5.72 9.37
C PRO A 200 7.21 -5.38 8.64
N PRO A 201 8.25 -4.92 9.35
CA PRO A 201 9.49 -4.42 8.75
C PRO A 201 10.26 -5.53 8.01
N TYR A 202 10.11 -6.79 8.44
CA TYR A 202 10.75 -7.91 7.76
C TYR A 202 10.27 -8.09 6.31
N SER A 203 9.08 -7.60 5.95
CA SER A 203 8.53 -7.73 4.59
C SER A 203 9.34 -6.98 3.53
N VAL A 204 10.14 -6.00 3.93
CA VAL A 204 11.08 -5.27 3.07
C VAL A 204 12.53 -5.65 3.33
N GLY A 205 12.78 -6.60 4.25
CA GLY A 205 14.10 -7.02 4.69
C GLY A 205 14.74 -6.09 5.73
N GLU A 206 13.95 -5.30 6.44
CA GLU A 206 14.44 -4.34 7.44
C GLU A 206 14.09 -4.78 8.88
N THR A 207 14.85 -4.28 9.85
CA THR A 207 14.47 -4.34 11.27
C THR A 207 13.70 -3.08 11.65
N GLY A 208 12.69 -3.20 12.52
CA GLY A 208 11.94 -2.04 12.99
C GLY A 208 11.08 -2.33 14.20
N PHE A 209 10.60 -1.29 14.86
CA PHE A 209 9.70 -1.43 16.00
C PHE A 209 8.31 -1.90 15.55
N MET A 210 7.81 -2.96 16.20
CA MET A 210 6.42 -3.38 16.10
C MET A 210 5.59 -2.57 17.11
N ARG A 211 4.87 -1.56 16.61
CA ARG A 211 3.93 -0.73 17.39
C ARG A 211 2.52 -0.86 16.78
N GLY A 212 1.61 0.03 17.15
CA GLY A 212 0.32 0.14 16.46
C GLY A 212 0.47 0.49 14.96
N PRO A 213 -0.62 0.31 14.18
CA PRO A 213 -0.60 0.50 12.73
C PRO A 213 -0.22 1.93 12.37
N LYS A 214 0.61 2.09 11.33
CA LYS A 214 0.98 3.40 10.79
C LYS A 214 -0.15 3.95 9.92
N ARG A 215 -0.10 5.26 9.62
CA ARG A 215 -1.02 5.91 8.68
C ARG A 215 -1.09 5.18 7.32
N ARG A 216 0.06 4.70 6.80
CA ARG A 216 0.12 3.96 5.54
C ARG A 216 -0.60 2.62 5.63
N ASP A 217 -0.47 1.93 6.76
CA ASP A 217 -1.09 0.62 6.99
C ASP A 217 -2.62 0.76 7.01
N ILE A 218 -3.13 1.76 7.74
CA ILE A 218 -4.56 2.11 7.79
C ILE A 218 -5.05 2.50 6.39
N GLY A 219 -4.30 3.32 5.65
CA GLY A 219 -4.67 3.74 4.29
C GLY A 219 -4.75 2.58 3.30
N HIS A 220 -3.80 1.65 3.35
CA HIS A 220 -3.82 0.45 2.52
C HIS A 220 -4.95 -0.51 2.89
N GLY A 221 -5.19 -0.72 4.19
CA GLY A 221 -6.33 -1.50 4.69
C GLY A 221 -7.67 -0.91 4.24
N ALA A 222 -7.84 0.42 4.35
CA ALA A 222 -9.05 1.10 3.90
C ALA A 222 -9.27 1.01 2.38
N LEU A 223 -8.20 1.06 1.58
CA LEU A 223 -8.31 0.85 0.13
C LEU A 223 -8.77 -0.58 -0.20
N ALA A 224 -8.17 -1.58 0.44
CA ALA A 224 -8.56 -2.97 0.26
C ALA A 224 -9.99 -3.24 0.76
N GLN A 225 -10.37 -2.63 1.88
CA GLN A 225 -11.74 -2.67 2.40
C GLN A 225 -12.73 -2.16 1.35
N ARG A 226 -12.53 -0.94 0.83
CA ARG A 226 -13.42 -0.34 -0.18
C ARG A 226 -13.53 -1.19 -1.45
N ALA A 227 -12.43 -1.80 -1.87
CA ALA A 227 -12.42 -2.66 -3.04
C ALA A 227 -13.28 -3.92 -2.87
N LEU A 228 -13.30 -4.50 -1.67
CA LEU A 228 -14.01 -5.74 -1.38
C LEU A 228 -15.45 -5.51 -0.93
N GLU A 229 -15.72 -4.40 -0.22
CA GLU A 229 -17.03 -4.07 0.33
C GLU A 229 -18.14 -4.05 -0.74
N ALA A 230 -17.80 -3.68 -1.98
CA ALA A 230 -18.71 -3.71 -3.12
C ALA A 230 -19.27 -5.11 -3.46
N VAL A 231 -18.55 -6.18 -3.11
CA VAL A 231 -18.94 -7.58 -3.39
C VAL A 231 -19.39 -8.34 -2.14
N ILE A 232 -19.33 -7.73 -0.96
CA ILE A 232 -19.77 -8.37 0.28
C ILE A 232 -21.31 -8.54 0.24
N PRO A 233 -21.83 -9.72 0.60
CA PRO A 233 -23.27 -9.97 0.66
C PRO A 233 -23.96 -9.12 1.74
N THR A 234 -25.26 -8.94 1.60
CA THR A 234 -26.05 -8.20 2.58
C THR A 234 -26.15 -8.97 3.90
N VAL A 235 -26.67 -8.32 4.95
CA VAL A 235 -26.84 -8.98 6.26
C VAL A 235 -27.89 -10.09 6.19
N GLU A 236 -28.90 -9.93 5.35
CA GLU A 236 -29.97 -10.91 5.13
C GLU A 236 -29.45 -12.17 4.42
N GLU A 237 -28.53 -12.01 3.47
CA GLU A 237 -27.90 -13.12 2.74
C GLU A 237 -26.83 -13.82 3.57
N PHE A 238 -26.10 -13.08 4.39
CA PHE A 238 -24.98 -13.60 5.17
C PHE A 238 -24.86 -12.92 6.54
N PRO A 239 -25.58 -13.38 7.58
CA PRO A 239 -25.70 -12.68 8.87
C PRO A 239 -24.47 -12.79 9.78
N TYR A 240 -23.26 -12.73 9.23
CA TYR A 240 -22.00 -12.75 9.96
C TYR A 240 -21.30 -11.39 9.89
N THR A 241 -20.63 -11.01 10.97
CA THR A 241 -19.57 -10.01 10.93
C THR A 241 -18.36 -10.63 10.26
N VAL A 242 -17.68 -9.88 9.38
CA VAL A 242 -16.54 -10.39 8.61
C VAL A 242 -15.33 -9.53 8.90
N ARG A 243 -14.27 -10.15 9.43
CA ARG A 243 -12.97 -9.51 9.66
C ARG A 243 -11.91 -10.19 8.83
N LEU A 244 -11.23 -9.41 8.01
CA LEU A 244 -10.03 -9.80 7.30
C LEU A 244 -8.80 -9.15 7.92
N VAL A 245 -7.73 -9.91 8.03
CA VAL A 245 -6.40 -9.41 8.39
C VAL A 245 -5.43 -9.85 7.30
N SER A 246 -4.80 -8.88 6.65
CA SER A 246 -3.76 -9.12 5.65
C SER A 246 -2.39 -8.86 6.24
N GLU A 247 -1.60 -9.91 6.40
CA GLU A 247 -0.20 -9.86 6.82
C GLU A 247 0.70 -9.80 5.59
N THR A 248 1.44 -8.70 5.44
CA THR A 248 2.42 -8.58 4.35
C THR A 248 3.68 -9.36 4.72
N LEU A 249 3.94 -10.47 4.03
CA LEU A 249 5.11 -11.32 4.26
C LEU A 249 6.32 -10.85 3.45
N GLU A 250 6.08 -10.38 2.22
CA GLU A 250 7.07 -9.79 1.33
C GLU A 250 6.47 -8.59 0.60
N SER A 251 7.27 -7.57 0.31
CA SER A 251 6.81 -6.40 -0.44
C SER A 251 7.88 -5.79 -1.35
N ASN A 252 7.69 -5.99 -2.65
CA ASN A 252 8.36 -5.23 -3.70
C ASN A 252 7.33 -4.73 -4.73
N GLY A 253 6.35 -3.96 -4.28
CA GLY A 253 5.32 -3.35 -5.14
C GLY A 253 3.91 -3.72 -4.74
N SER A 254 3.10 -2.70 -4.51
CA SER A 254 1.68 -2.73 -4.09
C SER A 254 1.19 -3.99 -3.36
N SER A 255 1.68 -4.15 -2.12
CA SER A 255 1.12 -5.08 -1.14
C SER A 255 -0.38 -4.85 -0.90
N SER A 256 -0.88 -3.61 -1.03
CA SER A 256 -2.31 -3.30 -0.92
C SER A 256 -3.18 -4.03 -1.96
N MET A 257 -2.69 -4.19 -3.20
CA MET A 257 -3.43 -4.93 -4.23
C MET A 257 -3.28 -6.44 -4.04
N GLY A 258 -2.12 -6.90 -3.55
CA GLY A 258 -1.98 -8.28 -3.07
C GLY A 258 -2.98 -8.61 -1.95
N SER A 259 -3.25 -7.65 -1.05
CA SER A 259 -4.25 -7.83 0.02
C SER A 259 -5.66 -7.97 -0.51
N VAL A 260 -6.04 -7.25 -1.58
CA VAL A 260 -7.34 -7.45 -2.25
C VAL A 260 -7.44 -8.87 -2.78
N CYS A 261 -6.44 -9.34 -3.53
CA CYS A 261 -6.44 -10.68 -4.11
C CYS A 261 -6.46 -11.79 -3.04
N GLY A 262 -5.54 -11.73 -2.07
CA GLY A 262 -5.49 -12.70 -0.97
C GLY A 262 -6.76 -12.70 -0.12
N SER A 263 -7.37 -11.53 0.09
CA SER A 263 -8.62 -11.43 0.84
C SER A 263 -9.82 -11.95 0.06
N SER A 264 -9.87 -11.75 -1.26
CA SER A 264 -10.89 -12.36 -2.12
C SER A 264 -10.82 -13.89 -2.04
N LEU A 265 -9.61 -14.46 -2.09
CA LEU A 265 -9.40 -15.90 -1.90
C LEU A 265 -9.84 -16.36 -0.50
N ALA A 266 -9.47 -15.62 0.55
CA ALA A 266 -9.87 -15.95 1.93
C ALA A 266 -11.39 -15.89 2.15
N LEU A 267 -12.09 -14.94 1.51
CA LEU A 267 -13.55 -14.86 1.50
C LEU A 267 -14.18 -16.10 0.85
N MET A 268 -13.68 -16.48 -0.32
CA MET A 268 -14.16 -17.66 -1.05
C MET A 268 -13.85 -18.95 -0.30
N ASP A 269 -12.66 -19.07 0.28
CA ASP A 269 -12.22 -20.22 1.08
C ASP A 269 -13.06 -20.37 2.36
N ALA A 270 -13.49 -19.26 2.96
CA ALA A 270 -14.38 -19.27 4.12
C ALA A 270 -15.84 -19.62 3.79
N GLY A 271 -16.19 -19.74 2.50
CA GLY A 271 -17.56 -19.94 2.06
C GLY A 271 -18.43 -18.70 2.17
N VAL A 272 -17.84 -17.49 2.15
CA VAL A 272 -18.62 -16.25 2.06
C VAL A 272 -19.19 -16.13 0.65
N PRO A 273 -20.51 -15.95 0.48
CA PRO A 273 -21.15 -15.85 -0.84
C PRO A 273 -20.95 -14.43 -1.42
N ILE A 274 -19.71 -14.09 -1.76
CA ILE A 274 -19.40 -12.83 -2.43
C ILE A 274 -20.00 -12.79 -3.83
N LYS A 275 -20.45 -11.61 -4.28
CA LYS A 275 -21.10 -11.44 -5.60
C LYS A 275 -20.20 -11.85 -6.76
N ALA A 276 -18.91 -11.54 -6.65
CA ALA A 276 -17.88 -11.92 -7.60
C ALA A 276 -16.49 -11.78 -6.95
N PRO A 277 -15.50 -12.59 -7.36
CA PRO A 277 -14.12 -12.43 -6.91
C PRO A 277 -13.50 -11.13 -7.42
N VAL A 278 -12.64 -10.53 -6.60
CA VAL A 278 -12.02 -9.23 -6.86
C VAL A 278 -10.51 -9.40 -6.93
N SER A 279 -9.90 -8.90 -8.00
CA SER A 279 -8.44 -8.78 -8.10
C SER A 279 -8.03 -7.31 -8.21
N GLY A 280 -6.77 -7.03 -7.90
CA GLY A 280 -6.21 -5.69 -7.88
C GLY A 280 -4.86 -5.62 -8.59
N ILE A 281 -4.56 -4.47 -9.18
CA ILE A 281 -3.30 -4.17 -9.85
C ILE A 281 -2.84 -2.76 -9.51
N ALA A 282 -1.52 -2.57 -9.42
CA ALA A 282 -0.90 -1.26 -9.34
C ALA A 282 -0.15 -0.98 -10.63
N MET A 283 -0.32 0.24 -11.09
CA MET A 283 0.10 0.73 -12.38
C MET A 283 0.92 2.01 -12.16
N GLY A 284 1.87 2.24 -13.05
CA GLY A 284 2.69 3.45 -13.04
C GLY A 284 2.68 4.16 -14.38
N LEU A 285 3.06 5.42 -14.37
CA LEU A 285 3.37 6.21 -15.55
C LEU A 285 4.74 6.83 -15.36
N VAL A 286 5.62 6.69 -16.34
CA VAL A 286 6.86 7.47 -16.44
C VAL A 286 6.79 8.29 -17.72
N LYS A 287 6.99 9.59 -17.61
CA LYS A 287 6.93 10.56 -18.70
C LYS A 287 8.19 11.41 -18.71
N GLU A 288 8.84 11.48 -19.87
CA GLU A 288 9.99 12.33 -20.14
C GLU A 288 9.67 13.13 -21.42
N ASP A 289 9.57 14.45 -21.31
CA ASP A 289 9.13 15.33 -22.40
C ASP A 289 7.82 14.82 -23.05
N ASP A 290 7.80 14.51 -24.34
CA ASP A 290 6.61 13.99 -25.04
C ASP A 290 6.48 12.46 -24.96
N ASP A 291 7.52 11.76 -24.53
CA ASP A 291 7.54 10.30 -24.41
C ASP A 291 6.97 9.85 -23.06
N TYR A 292 6.12 8.81 -23.09
CA TYR A 292 5.62 8.19 -21.87
C TYR A 292 5.50 6.67 -21.99
N VAL A 293 5.48 6.00 -20.85
CA VAL A 293 5.20 4.57 -20.76
C VAL A 293 4.31 4.28 -19.56
N ILE A 294 3.31 3.43 -19.78
CA ILE A 294 2.43 2.92 -18.72
C ILE A 294 2.97 1.57 -18.28
N LEU A 295 3.29 1.46 -17.00
CA LEU A 295 3.87 0.25 -16.40
C LEU A 295 2.78 -0.55 -15.67
N THR A 296 2.67 -1.83 -15.98
CA THR A 296 1.86 -2.81 -15.28
C THR A 296 2.67 -3.43 -14.15
N ASP A 297 2.00 -3.62 -13.00
CA ASP A 297 2.57 -4.32 -11.85
C ASP A 297 3.91 -3.71 -11.41
N ILE A 298 3.83 -2.45 -10.99
CA ILE A 298 5.01 -1.66 -10.60
C ILE A 298 5.70 -2.25 -9.37
N GLN A 299 7.03 -2.24 -9.42
CA GLN A 299 7.89 -2.50 -8.28
C GLN A 299 8.02 -1.26 -7.38
N GLY A 300 8.55 -1.43 -6.17
CA GLY A 300 8.80 -0.29 -5.27
C GLY A 300 9.73 0.76 -5.88
N ALA A 301 10.78 0.31 -6.58
CA ALA A 301 11.68 1.22 -7.29
C ALA A 301 10.97 2.01 -8.41
N GLU A 302 10.03 1.38 -9.13
CA GLU A 302 9.29 2.04 -10.21
C GLU A 302 8.27 3.06 -9.67
N ASP A 303 7.68 2.80 -8.50
CA ASP A 303 6.78 3.72 -7.78
C ASP A 303 7.50 5.02 -7.37
N ASP A 304 8.71 4.88 -6.83
CA ASP A 304 9.56 6.01 -6.45
C ASP A 304 10.00 6.86 -7.66
N LEU A 305 10.13 6.22 -8.82
CA LEU A 305 10.55 6.83 -10.07
C LEU A 305 9.40 7.36 -10.92
N GLY A 306 8.16 6.89 -10.71
CA GLY A 306 6.99 7.22 -11.50
C GLY A 306 6.44 8.62 -11.27
N ASP A 307 5.81 9.17 -12.32
CA ASP A 307 5.11 10.46 -12.33
C ASP A 307 3.65 10.36 -11.93
N MET A 308 3.08 9.16 -12.05
CA MET A 308 1.77 8.83 -11.52
C MET A 308 1.81 7.36 -11.10
N ASP A 309 1.30 7.08 -9.91
CA ASP A 309 0.97 5.74 -9.47
C ASP A 309 -0.54 5.65 -9.28
N PHE A 310 -1.13 4.58 -9.81
CA PHE A 310 -2.54 4.33 -9.59
C PHE A 310 -2.83 2.86 -9.37
N LYS A 311 -3.80 2.60 -8.50
CA LYS A 311 -4.22 1.26 -8.09
C LYS A 311 -5.66 1.06 -8.49
N VAL A 312 -5.93 -0.06 -9.14
CA VAL A 312 -7.26 -0.41 -9.63
C VAL A 312 -7.60 -1.79 -9.11
N ALA A 313 -8.74 -1.90 -8.45
CA ALA A 313 -9.33 -3.18 -8.05
C ALA A 313 -10.74 -3.31 -8.61
N GLY A 314 -11.16 -4.54 -8.85
CA GLY A 314 -12.47 -4.81 -9.44
C GLY A 314 -12.70 -6.26 -9.80
N THR A 315 -13.91 -6.51 -10.30
CA THR A 315 -14.35 -7.79 -10.83
C THR A 315 -14.17 -7.81 -12.36
N THR A 316 -14.65 -8.87 -13.01
CA THR A 316 -14.83 -8.94 -14.46
C THR A 316 -15.86 -7.93 -14.98
N GLU A 317 -16.83 -7.54 -14.14
CA GLU A 317 -17.95 -6.66 -14.51
C GLU A 317 -17.62 -5.17 -14.34
N GLY A 318 -16.69 -4.82 -13.44
CA GLY A 318 -16.41 -3.42 -13.17
C GLY A 318 -15.29 -3.15 -12.18
N ILE A 319 -14.97 -1.87 -12.02
CA ILE A 319 -14.00 -1.38 -11.04
C ILE A 319 -14.74 -1.16 -9.72
N THR A 320 -14.20 -1.70 -8.62
CA THR A 320 -14.74 -1.50 -7.26
C THR A 320 -13.97 -0.44 -6.48
N ALA A 321 -12.68 -0.25 -6.78
CA ALA A 321 -11.88 0.83 -6.21
C ALA A 321 -10.83 1.34 -7.19
N LEU A 322 -10.61 2.66 -7.15
CA LEU A 322 -9.57 3.37 -7.89
C LEU A 322 -8.89 4.36 -6.94
N GLN A 323 -7.58 4.26 -6.81
CA GLN A 323 -6.74 5.25 -6.13
C GLN A 323 -5.74 5.78 -7.15
N MET A 324 -5.54 7.09 -7.20
CA MET A 324 -4.55 7.73 -8.06
C MET A 324 -3.76 8.76 -7.28
N ASP A 325 -2.44 8.75 -7.44
CA ASP A 325 -1.52 9.78 -6.98
C ASP A 325 -0.74 10.31 -8.19
N ILE A 326 -0.95 11.58 -8.53
CA ILE A 326 -0.37 12.22 -9.72
C ILE A 326 0.64 13.26 -9.22
N LYS A 327 1.90 13.09 -9.62
CA LYS A 327 3.03 13.94 -9.21
C LYS A 327 3.36 15.04 -10.22
N ILE A 328 2.86 14.92 -11.46
CA ILE A 328 3.15 15.88 -12.55
C ILE A 328 1.88 16.48 -13.16
N THR A 329 2.04 17.58 -13.88
CA THR A 329 1.03 18.09 -14.81
C THR A 329 1.14 17.37 -16.17
N GLY A 330 0.11 17.49 -17.01
CA GLY A 330 0.16 16.96 -18.38
C GLY A 330 -0.24 15.50 -18.54
N VAL A 331 -0.88 14.89 -17.53
CA VAL A 331 -1.57 13.59 -17.70
C VAL A 331 -2.89 13.83 -18.42
N THR A 332 -2.98 13.43 -19.69
CA THR A 332 -4.17 13.63 -20.52
C THR A 332 -5.23 12.56 -20.27
N GLN A 333 -6.47 12.84 -20.66
CA GLN A 333 -7.56 11.86 -20.61
C GLN A 333 -7.28 10.61 -21.47
N GLU A 334 -6.54 10.76 -22.56
CA GLU A 334 -6.13 9.66 -23.44
C GLU A 334 -5.13 8.73 -22.76
N ILE A 335 -4.13 9.29 -22.06
CA ILE A 335 -3.19 8.52 -21.24
C ILE A 335 -3.97 7.74 -20.18
N MET A 336 -4.90 8.39 -19.48
CA MET A 336 -5.73 7.74 -18.46
C MET A 336 -6.59 6.62 -19.02
N ARG A 337 -7.20 6.80 -20.19
CA ARG A 337 -8.00 5.76 -20.85
C ARG A 337 -7.16 4.54 -21.19
N SER A 338 -5.97 4.75 -21.75
CA SER A 338 -5.03 3.68 -22.09
C SER A 338 -4.55 2.95 -20.83
N ALA A 339 -4.26 3.71 -19.77
CA ALA A 339 -3.79 3.16 -18.51
C ALA A 339 -4.85 2.29 -17.82
N LEU A 340 -6.12 2.72 -17.82
CA LEU A 340 -7.23 1.91 -17.28
C LEU A 340 -7.53 0.68 -18.15
N ALA A 341 -7.37 0.76 -19.47
CA ALA A 341 -7.53 -0.39 -20.36
C ALA A 341 -6.44 -1.44 -20.10
N GLN A 342 -5.18 -1.04 -19.98
CA GLN A 342 -4.07 -1.92 -19.63
C GLN A 342 -4.25 -2.52 -18.21
N ALA A 343 -4.71 -1.72 -17.25
CA ALA A 343 -5.03 -2.19 -15.91
C ALA A 343 -6.17 -3.23 -15.90
N LYS A 344 -7.16 -3.11 -16.80
CA LYS A 344 -8.23 -4.10 -16.94
C LYS A 344 -7.66 -5.47 -17.36
N VAL A 345 -6.82 -5.50 -18.40
CA VAL A 345 -6.19 -6.74 -18.89
C VAL A 345 -5.36 -7.40 -17.79
N ALA A 346 -4.55 -6.62 -17.08
CA ALA A 346 -3.75 -7.13 -15.97
C ALA A 346 -4.61 -7.68 -14.82
N ARG A 347 -5.72 -7.01 -14.50
CA ARG A 347 -6.65 -7.44 -13.46
C ARG A 347 -7.34 -8.77 -13.83
N GLU A 348 -7.79 -8.90 -15.08
CA GLU A 348 -8.39 -10.14 -15.60
C GLU A 348 -7.38 -11.30 -15.57
N PHE A 349 -6.13 -11.06 -15.98
CA PHE A 349 -5.05 -12.06 -15.87
C PHE A 349 -4.81 -12.52 -14.43
N ILE A 350 -4.73 -11.60 -13.47
CA ILE A 350 -4.56 -11.95 -12.05
C ILE A 350 -5.76 -12.77 -11.55
N LEU A 351 -6.97 -12.36 -11.95
CA LEU A 351 -8.19 -13.05 -11.55
C LEU A 351 -8.24 -14.47 -12.09
N GLU A 352 -7.82 -14.70 -13.34
CA GLU A 352 -7.70 -16.03 -13.94
C GLU A 352 -6.77 -16.92 -13.10
N LYS A 353 -5.61 -16.41 -12.66
CA LYS A 353 -4.68 -17.15 -11.80
C LYS A 353 -5.27 -17.49 -10.44
N MET A 354 -6.05 -16.60 -9.85
CA MET A 354 -6.77 -16.87 -8.59
C MET A 354 -7.82 -17.96 -8.78
N LEU A 355 -8.64 -17.85 -9.83
CA LEU A 355 -9.73 -18.79 -10.12
C LEU A 355 -9.23 -20.18 -10.55
N ALA A 356 -8.01 -20.28 -11.08
CA ALA A 356 -7.37 -21.57 -11.34
C ALA A 356 -7.13 -22.39 -10.05
N VAL A 357 -7.03 -21.73 -8.89
CA VAL A 357 -6.84 -22.38 -7.58
C VAL A 357 -8.16 -22.60 -6.87
N LEU A 358 -9.04 -21.60 -6.88
CA LEU A 358 -10.37 -21.69 -6.28
C LEU A 358 -11.40 -21.10 -7.26
N PRO A 359 -12.05 -21.93 -8.11
CA PRO A 359 -12.95 -21.45 -9.16
C PRO A 359 -14.21 -20.75 -8.65
N GLU A 360 -14.71 -21.16 -7.49
CA GLU A 360 -15.91 -20.65 -6.85
C GLU A 360 -15.77 -20.65 -5.33
N SER A 361 -16.58 -19.83 -4.64
CA SER A 361 -16.65 -19.87 -3.17
C SER A 361 -17.06 -21.25 -2.69
N ARG A 362 -16.51 -21.69 -1.55
CA ARG A 362 -16.96 -22.92 -0.92
C ARG A 362 -18.44 -22.83 -0.55
N THR A 363 -19.16 -23.94 -0.70
CA THR A 363 -20.59 -24.01 -0.36
C THR A 363 -20.83 -24.18 1.14
N ALA A 364 -19.85 -24.69 1.87
CA ALA A 364 -19.90 -24.87 3.31
C ALA A 364 -18.92 -23.93 4.02
N LEU A 365 -19.35 -23.39 5.15
CA LEU A 365 -18.50 -22.67 6.09
C LEU A 365 -17.52 -23.63 6.79
N ALA A 366 -16.35 -23.14 7.17
CA ALA A 366 -15.39 -23.92 7.96
C ALA A 366 -16.00 -24.49 9.25
N ASP A 367 -15.50 -25.63 9.72
CA ASP A 367 -16.06 -26.37 10.85
C ASP A 367 -16.06 -25.57 12.16
N HIS A 368 -15.03 -24.76 12.35
CA HIS A 368 -14.83 -23.88 13.50
C HIS A 368 -15.41 -22.48 13.30
N ALA A 369 -16.07 -22.20 12.17
CA ALA A 369 -16.82 -20.98 12.00
C ALA A 369 -18.14 -21.05 12.79
N PRO A 370 -18.58 -19.93 13.41
CA PRO A 370 -19.86 -19.90 14.11
C PRO A 370 -20.98 -20.34 13.16
N ARG A 371 -21.97 -21.05 13.71
CA ARG A 371 -23.18 -21.43 12.98
C ARG A 371 -24.35 -20.58 13.44
N ILE A 372 -25.18 -20.20 12.48
CA ILE A 372 -26.41 -19.43 12.71
C ILE A 372 -27.58 -20.35 12.40
N SER A 373 -28.43 -20.59 13.41
CA SER A 373 -29.76 -21.16 13.19
C SER A 373 -30.81 -20.07 13.37
N SER A 374 -31.78 -20.02 12.46
CA SER A 374 -32.87 -19.04 12.50
C SER A 374 -34.19 -19.73 12.81
N VAL A 375 -34.92 -19.23 13.81
CA VAL A 375 -36.25 -19.72 14.17
C VAL A 375 -37.21 -18.55 14.15
N LYS A 376 -38.35 -18.67 13.47
CA LYS A 376 -39.39 -17.65 13.48
C LYS A 376 -40.47 -18.01 14.51
N ILE A 377 -40.75 -17.08 15.42
CA ILE A 377 -41.83 -17.18 16.40
C ILE A 377 -42.90 -16.13 16.13
N ASP A 378 -44.03 -16.29 16.81
CA ASP A 378 -45.05 -15.26 16.87
C ASP A 378 -44.50 -14.04 17.64
N PRO A 379 -44.58 -12.81 17.08
CA PRO A 379 -44.15 -11.59 17.78
C PRO A 379 -44.75 -11.42 19.17
N GLU A 380 -45.98 -11.91 19.40
CA GLU A 380 -46.62 -11.85 20.72
C GLU A 380 -45.89 -12.68 21.79
N LYS A 381 -45.08 -13.67 21.36
CA LYS A 381 -44.32 -14.58 22.24
C LYS A 381 -42.89 -14.12 22.49
N ILE A 382 -42.42 -13.04 21.87
CA ILE A 382 -41.06 -12.49 22.09
C ILE A 382 -40.81 -12.25 23.58
N GLY A 383 -41.78 -11.65 24.28
CA GLY A 383 -41.67 -11.37 25.71
C GLY A 383 -41.49 -12.62 26.58
N MET A 384 -42.01 -13.77 26.15
CA MET A 384 -41.84 -15.05 26.86
C MET A 384 -40.43 -15.61 26.70
N VAL A 385 -39.82 -15.44 25.53
CA VAL A 385 -38.44 -15.92 25.24
C VAL A 385 -37.40 -15.04 25.95
N ILE A 386 -37.60 -13.71 25.94
CA ILE A 386 -36.73 -12.78 26.67
C ILE A 386 -36.85 -13.01 28.19
N GLY A 387 -38.07 -13.23 28.68
CA GLY A 387 -38.35 -13.35 30.10
C GLY A 387 -38.27 -12.01 30.84
N LYS A 388 -38.55 -12.02 32.14
CA LYS A 388 -38.55 -10.79 32.95
C LYS A 388 -37.15 -10.22 33.06
N GLY A 389 -36.92 -9.04 32.48
CA GLY A 389 -35.62 -8.36 32.50
C GLY A 389 -34.50 -9.08 31.74
N GLY A 390 -34.84 -9.98 30.82
CA GLY A 390 -33.86 -10.77 30.05
C GLY A 390 -33.32 -12.00 30.79
N GLU A 391 -33.95 -12.43 31.89
CA GLU A 391 -33.48 -13.58 32.67
C GLU A 391 -33.51 -14.89 31.86
N THR A 392 -34.58 -15.15 31.12
CA THR A 392 -34.75 -16.40 30.35
C THR A 392 -33.77 -16.47 29.19
N ILE A 393 -33.62 -15.39 28.41
CA ILE A 393 -32.68 -15.37 27.29
C ILE A 393 -31.22 -15.52 27.76
N ARG A 394 -30.84 -14.86 28.86
CA ARG A 394 -29.47 -15.01 29.42
C ARG A 394 -29.21 -16.39 29.98
N ALA A 395 -30.23 -17.04 30.57
CA ALA A 395 -30.12 -18.42 31.01
C ALA A 395 -29.91 -19.37 29.81
N LEU A 396 -30.68 -19.19 28.73
CA LEU A 396 -30.51 -19.98 27.50
C LEU A 396 -29.12 -19.77 26.87
N GLU A 397 -28.66 -18.52 26.76
CA GLU A 397 -27.32 -18.22 26.24
C GLU A 397 -26.22 -18.90 27.08
N ALA A 398 -26.35 -18.88 28.40
CA ALA A 398 -25.37 -19.48 29.32
C ALA A 398 -25.42 -21.02 29.33
N ASP A 399 -26.61 -21.62 29.30
CA ASP A 399 -26.80 -23.07 29.40
C ASP A 399 -26.31 -23.79 28.13
N TYR A 400 -26.51 -23.19 26.96
CA TYR A 400 -26.16 -23.79 25.67
C TYR A 400 -24.86 -23.23 25.07
N ASP A 401 -24.22 -22.23 25.71
CA ASP A 401 -23.02 -21.55 25.19
C ASP A 401 -23.25 -20.99 23.79
N VAL A 402 -24.41 -20.34 23.62
CA VAL A 402 -24.87 -19.71 22.38
C VAL A 402 -25.17 -18.25 22.63
N GLN A 403 -25.20 -17.46 21.57
CA GLN A 403 -25.68 -16.09 21.61
C GLN A 403 -27.03 -16.03 20.88
N ILE A 404 -28.00 -15.33 21.45
CA ILE A 404 -29.35 -15.25 20.89
C ILE A 404 -29.63 -13.78 20.54
N ASP A 405 -30.16 -13.56 19.34
CA ASP A 405 -30.70 -12.28 18.92
C ASP A 405 -32.15 -12.42 18.50
N ILE A 406 -32.97 -11.45 18.89
CA ILE A 406 -34.41 -11.49 18.61
C ILE A 406 -34.79 -10.17 17.95
N GLU A 407 -35.26 -10.27 16.72
CA GLU A 407 -35.77 -9.15 15.94
C GLU A 407 -37.23 -8.85 16.31
N GLU A 408 -37.66 -7.60 16.09
CA GLU A 408 -39.03 -7.16 16.40
C GLU A 408 -40.11 -7.91 15.60
N ASP A 409 -39.73 -8.53 14.47
CA ASP A 409 -40.63 -9.31 13.61
C ASP A 409 -40.81 -10.78 14.05
N GLY A 410 -40.21 -11.16 15.20
CA GLY A 410 -40.25 -12.51 15.75
C GLY A 410 -39.17 -13.45 15.21
N THR A 411 -38.23 -12.96 14.42
CA THR A 411 -37.07 -13.76 13.97
C THR A 411 -36.06 -13.89 15.11
N ILE A 412 -35.71 -15.12 15.48
CA ILE A 412 -34.68 -15.44 16.46
C ILE A 412 -33.45 -16.01 15.73
N LEU A 413 -32.30 -15.39 15.92
CA LEU A 413 -31.00 -15.84 15.41
C LEU A 413 -30.18 -16.40 16.56
N ILE A 414 -29.85 -17.69 16.48
CA ILE A 414 -29.05 -18.41 17.49
C ILE A 414 -27.67 -18.64 16.88
N TYR A 415 -26.64 -18.12 17.53
CA TYR A 415 -25.25 -18.21 17.12
C TYR A 415 -24.53 -19.17 18.05
N ALA A 416 -24.01 -20.28 17.53
CA ALA A 416 -23.17 -21.20 18.30
C ALA A 416 -21.71 -21.09 17.88
N THR A 417 -20.81 -21.14 18.87
CA THR A 417 -19.36 -21.09 18.70
C THR A 417 -18.77 -22.36 18.08
N GLU A 418 -19.48 -23.50 18.19
CA GLU A 418 -19.11 -24.78 17.60
C GLU A 418 -20.29 -25.37 16.82
N GLY A 419 -20.04 -25.90 15.62
CA GLY A 419 -21.09 -26.24 14.66
C GLY A 419 -22.14 -27.26 15.13
N THR A 420 -21.83 -28.09 16.12
CA THR A 420 -22.76 -29.07 16.69
C THR A 420 -23.70 -28.50 17.75
N LYS A 421 -23.39 -27.33 18.32
CA LYS A 421 -24.19 -26.73 19.40
C LYS A 421 -25.37 -25.88 18.91
N ALA A 422 -25.40 -25.48 17.62
CA ALA A 422 -26.47 -24.64 17.09
C ALA A 422 -27.81 -25.38 16.87
N GLU A 423 -27.77 -26.71 16.71
CA GLU A 423 -28.95 -27.56 16.49
C GLU A 423 -29.46 -28.25 17.76
N ALA A 424 -28.59 -28.41 18.77
CA ALA A 424 -28.89 -29.05 20.05
C ALA A 424 -29.54 -28.06 21.01
#